data_AF-A0A2N2NR87-F1
#
_entry.id   AF-A0A2N2NR87-F1
#
_cell.length_a   1.000
_cell.length_b   1.000
_cell.length_c   1.000
_cell.angle_alpha   90.00
_cell.angle_beta   90.00
_cell.angle_gamma   90.00
#
_symmetry.space_group_name_H-M   'P 1'
#
loop_
_entity.id
_entity.type
_entity.pdbx_description
1 polymer ?
#
loop_
_entity_poly.entity_id
_entity_poly.type
_entity_poly.pdbx_seq_one_letter_code
_entity_poly.pdbx_strand_id
1 'polypeptide(L)'
;MLESVIATIEILPRNKSNELRQAFISCASVKNLKPTKHNIMANNSQDYMELKLRTVPKTFIFSFCNSVDQDEFVKLYQTAKKGTSGVVPDGVFILGDPAIYALYDMFTRKTTFMTKDPFIHFFQHLFTIFMAEVSPSMLLPDISASIRYDFSNYFSDLDKQLIEFT
;
A
#
# COMPACT_ATOMS: atom_id res chain seq x y z
N MET A 1 -11.17 10.12 11.22
CA MET A 1 -10.21 9.54 12.19
C MET A 1 -9.69 8.22 11.60
N LEU A 2 -8.38 8.03 11.48
CA LEU A 2 -7.75 6.81 10.89
C LEU A 2 -7.30 5.82 11.98
N GLU A 3 -7.94 5.87 13.14
CA GLU A 3 -7.44 5.26 14.37
C GLU A 3 -7.43 3.73 14.37
N SER A 4 -8.15 3.10 13.44
CA SER A 4 -8.21 1.65 13.21
C SER A 4 -7.61 1.23 11.86
N VAL A 5 -6.95 2.14 11.14
CA VAL A 5 -6.48 1.88 9.77
C VAL A 5 -5.05 1.36 9.80
N ILE A 6 -4.89 0.08 9.48
CA ILE A 6 -3.59 -0.60 9.35
C ILE A 6 -2.89 -0.19 8.04
N ALA A 7 -3.65 -0.15 6.96
CA ALA A 7 -3.14 0.23 5.65
C ALA A 7 -4.20 0.95 4.80
N THR A 8 -3.74 1.82 3.90
CA THR A 8 -4.56 2.45 2.86
C THR A 8 -4.08 1.99 1.50
N ILE A 9 -5.00 1.69 0.59
CA ILE A 9 -4.68 1.35 -0.80
C ILE A 9 -5.37 2.39 -1.69
N GLU A 10 -4.58 3.18 -2.42
CA GLU A 10 -5.07 4.09 -3.43
C GLU A 10 -5.19 3.37 -4.77
N ILE A 11 -6.40 3.31 -5.30
CA ILE A 11 -6.71 2.57 -6.52
C ILE A 11 -6.75 3.54 -7.68
N LEU A 12 -5.86 3.32 -8.66
CA LEU A 12 -5.73 4.14 -9.86
C LEU A 12 -6.29 3.40 -11.07
N PRO A 13 -7.30 3.94 -11.78
CA PRO A 13 -7.86 3.30 -12.97
C PRO A 13 -6.83 3.20 -14.11
N ARG A 14 -5.88 4.14 -14.19
CA ARG A 14 -4.70 4.10 -15.08
C ARG A 14 -3.49 4.68 -14.35
N ASN A 15 -2.28 4.45 -14.84
CA ASN A 15 -1.05 4.94 -14.23
C ASN A 15 -0.45 6.14 -14.99
N LYS A 16 -1.22 7.21 -15.18
CA LYS A 16 -0.66 8.44 -15.77
C LYS A 16 0.25 9.17 -14.78
N SER A 17 1.25 9.89 -15.31
CA SER A 17 2.22 10.67 -14.51
C SER A 17 1.58 11.55 -13.42
N ASN A 18 0.54 12.30 -13.77
CA ASN A 18 -0.14 13.19 -12.83
C ASN A 18 -0.91 12.43 -11.75
N GLU A 19 -1.52 11.29 -12.11
CA GLU A 19 -2.30 10.44 -11.20
C GLU A 19 -1.37 9.75 -10.19
N LEU A 20 -0.23 9.22 -10.65
CA LEU A 20 0.77 8.62 -9.77
C LEU A 20 1.35 9.65 -8.79
N ARG A 21 1.66 10.86 -9.27
CA ARG A 21 2.14 11.94 -8.39
C ARG A 21 1.09 12.32 -7.35
N GLN A 22 -0.17 12.45 -7.76
CA GLN A 22 -1.25 12.78 -6.83
C GLN A 22 -1.41 11.69 -5.78
N ALA A 23 -1.29 10.42 -6.17
CA ALA A 23 -1.35 9.30 -5.24
C ALA A 23 -0.18 9.28 -4.24
N PHE A 24 1.02 9.65 -4.67
CA PHE A 24 2.14 9.86 -3.75
C PHE A 24 1.83 10.98 -2.75
N ILE A 25 1.22 12.09 -3.18
CA ILE A 25 0.82 13.18 -2.28
C ILE A 25 -0.22 12.69 -1.27
N SER A 26 -1.26 11.99 -1.71
CA SER A 26 -2.28 11.38 -0.84
C SER A 26 -1.65 10.44 0.20
N CYS A 27 -0.75 9.55 -0.22
CA CYS A 27 0.00 8.66 0.67
C CYS A 27 0.84 9.45 1.68
N ALA A 28 1.51 10.51 1.24
CA ALA A 28 2.29 11.37 2.12
C ALA A 28 1.41 12.11 3.13
N SER A 29 0.23 12.58 2.72
CA SER A 29 -0.75 13.18 3.63
C SER A 29 -1.17 12.20 4.71
N VAL A 30 -1.45 10.93 4.38
CA VAL A 30 -1.78 9.89 5.36
C VAL A 30 -0.63 9.66 6.35
N LYS A 31 0.61 9.53 5.85
CA LYS A 31 1.79 9.31 6.70
C LYS A 31 2.15 10.49 7.59
N ASN A 32 1.77 11.71 7.20
CA ASN A 32 2.02 12.93 7.95
C ASN A 32 0.90 13.27 8.95
N LEU A 33 -0.21 12.51 8.97
CA LEU A 33 -1.23 12.68 9.99
C LEU A 33 -0.64 12.31 11.36
N LYS A 34 -0.62 13.27 12.27
CA LYS A 34 -0.22 13.01 13.65
C LYS A 34 -1.27 12.10 14.30
N PRO A 35 -0.90 10.97 14.90
CA PRO A 35 -1.85 10.19 15.68
C PRO A 35 -2.41 11.06 16.80
N THR A 36 -3.74 11.04 16.96
CA THR A 36 -4.43 11.70 18.06
C THR A 36 -3.99 11.06 19.38
N LYS A 37 -3.60 11.91 20.34
CA LYS A 37 -3.30 11.46 21.72
C LYS A 37 -4.63 11.30 22.44
N HIS A 38 -5.15 10.07 22.50
CA HIS A 38 -6.30 9.74 23.34
C HIS A 38 -5.85 9.08 24.64
N ASN A 39 -6.48 9.47 25.76
CA ASN A 39 -6.28 8.80 27.04
C ASN A 39 -7.16 7.55 27.04
N ILE A 40 -6.54 6.37 27.06
CA ILE A 40 -7.27 5.10 27.26
C ILE A 40 -6.99 4.67 28.69
N MET A 41 -8.01 4.69 29.55
CA MET A 41 -7.93 4.06 30.87
C MET A 41 -8.22 2.57 30.71
N ALA A 42 -7.24 1.72 31.03
CA ALA A 42 -7.45 0.29 31.14
C ALA A 42 -7.50 -0.09 32.64
N ASN A 43 -8.63 -0.67 33.07
CA ASN A 43 -8.80 -1.44 34.31
C ASN A 43 -8.09 -0.94 35.59
N ASN A 44 -8.49 0.23 36.11
CA ASN A 44 -8.13 0.72 37.45
C ASN A 44 -6.62 0.77 37.80
N SER A 45 -5.71 0.54 36.86
CA SER A 45 -4.31 0.90 37.04
C SER A 45 -4.07 2.26 36.41
N GLN A 46 -3.36 3.13 37.12
CA GLN A 46 -2.76 4.34 36.56
C GLN A 46 -1.57 3.99 35.67
N ASP A 47 -1.62 2.86 34.94
CA ASP A 47 -0.62 2.54 33.96
C ASP A 47 -0.94 3.31 32.69
N TYR A 48 -0.24 4.43 32.55
CA TYR A 48 -0.24 5.28 31.37
C TYR A 48 0.23 4.48 30.15
N MET A 49 -0.69 3.85 29.41
CA MET A 49 -0.42 3.51 28.02
C MET A 49 -0.48 4.80 27.21
N GLU A 50 0.66 5.48 27.10
CA GLU A 50 0.83 6.44 26.00
C GLU A 50 0.55 5.69 24.69
N LEU A 51 -0.47 6.12 23.95
CA LEU A 51 -0.73 5.74 22.56
C LEU A 51 0.42 6.13 21.59
N LYS A 52 1.65 6.35 22.09
CA LYS A 52 2.89 6.60 21.34
C LYS A 52 3.26 5.48 20.36
N LEU A 53 2.62 4.31 20.47
CA LEU A 53 2.93 3.12 19.69
C LEU A 53 2.01 2.87 18.49
N ARG A 54 1.06 3.76 18.17
CA ARG A 54 0.25 3.55 16.95
C ARG A 54 1.13 3.63 15.70
N THR A 55 1.24 2.51 15.00
CA THR A 55 1.91 2.35 13.71
C THR A 55 1.27 3.32 12.72
N VAL A 56 2.09 4.17 12.08
CA VAL A 56 1.63 5.01 10.97
C VAL A 56 1.05 4.07 9.90
N PRO A 57 -0.18 4.32 9.38
CA PRO A 57 -0.78 3.44 8.39
C PRO A 57 0.17 3.20 7.22
N LYS A 58 0.29 1.93 6.82
CA LYS A 58 1.03 1.56 5.63
C LYS A 58 0.27 2.02 4.40
N THR A 59 0.95 2.61 3.42
CA THR A 59 0.25 3.18 2.26
C THR A 59 0.67 2.46 0.99
N PHE A 60 -0.32 2.10 0.18
CA PHE A 60 -0.14 1.35 -1.04
C PHE A 60 -0.82 2.06 -2.20
N ILE A 61 -0.29 1.84 -3.40
CA ILE A 61 -0.94 2.22 -4.64
C ILE A 61 -1.17 0.94 -5.44
N PHE A 62 -2.37 0.79 -5.97
CA PHE A 62 -2.75 -0.28 -6.88
C PHE A 62 -3.26 0.35 -8.18
N SER A 63 -2.77 -0.09 -9.33
CA SER A 63 -3.31 0.34 -10.62
C SER A 63 -3.67 -0.86 -11.50
N PHE A 64 -4.82 -0.78 -12.17
CA PHE A 64 -5.33 -1.84 -13.05
C PHE A 64 -4.67 -1.87 -14.43
N CYS A 65 -4.00 -0.80 -14.84
CA CYS A 65 -3.48 -0.67 -16.18
C CYS A 65 -2.12 0.02 -16.16
N ASN A 66 -1.17 -0.59 -16.86
CA ASN A 66 0.11 0.00 -17.19
C ASN A 66 0.04 0.60 -18.60
N SER A 67 0.06 1.92 -18.71
CA SER A 67 0.09 2.66 -19.98
C SER A 67 1.50 2.98 -20.45
N VAL A 68 2.53 2.54 -19.72
CA VAL A 68 3.94 2.88 -19.97
C VAL A 68 4.82 1.64 -19.83
N ASP A 69 6.01 1.66 -20.42
CA ASP A 69 6.98 0.58 -20.22
C ASP A 69 7.63 0.63 -18.82
N GLN A 70 8.45 -0.38 -18.51
CA GLN A 70 9.13 -0.48 -17.22
C GLN A 70 10.06 0.70 -16.93
N ASP A 71 10.84 1.15 -17.91
CA ASP A 71 11.82 2.22 -17.72
C ASP A 71 11.12 3.57 -17.50
N GLU A 72 10.04 3.80 -18.23
CA GLU A 72 9.18 4.96 -18.05
C GLU A 72 8.48 4.91 -16.68
N PHE A 73 7.96 3.77 -16.25
CA PHE A 73 7.39 3.63 -14.91
C PHE A 73 8.41 3.97 -13.81
N VAL A 74 9.64 3.47 -13.92
CA VAL A 74 10.70 3.79 -12.96
C VAL A 74 10.97 5.30 -12.93
N LYS A 75 11.00 5.98 -14.09
CA LYS A 75 11.16 7.44 -14.16
C LYS A 75 9.98 8.18 -13.50
N LEU A 76 8.75 7.75 -13.75
CA LEU A 76 7.54 8.32 -13.14
C LEU A 76 7.55 8.15 -11.62
N TYR A 77 7.91 6.96 -11.13
CA TYR A 77 8.07 6.67 -9.71
C TYR A 77 9.09 7.60 -9.05
N GLN A 78 10.29 7.76 -9.65
CA GLN A 78 11.33 8.63 -9.10
C GLN A 78 10.90 10.11 -9.11
N THR A 79 10.16 10.52 -10.13
CA THR A 79 9.62 11.89 -10.24
C THR A 79 8.58 12.15 -9.15
N ALA A 80 7.64 11.20 -8.94
CA ALA A 80 6.65 11.28 -7.88
C ALA A 80 7.29 11.31 -6.49
N LYS A 81 8.29 10.44 -6.24
CA LYS A 81 9.09 10.42 -4.99
C LYS A 81 9.76 11.76 -4.69
N LYS A 82 10.34 12.41 -5.70
CA LYS A 82 10.95 13.74 -5.54
C LYS A 82 9.88 14.79 -5.22
N GLY A 83 8.71 14.70 -5.86
CA GLY A 83 7.58 15.60 -5.65
C GLY A 83 6.99 15.59 -4.24
N THR A 84 7.27 14.55 -3.45
CA THR A 84 6.80 14.40 -2.06
C THR A 84 7.95 14.42 -1.03
N SER A 85 9.08 15.04 -1.38
CA SER A 85 10.25 15.15 -0.50
C SER A 85 10.76 13.81 0.03
N GLY A 86 10.60 12.73 -0.75
CA GLY A 86 11.04 11.39 -0.39
C GLY A 86 10.04 10.57 0.43
N VAL A 87 8.86 11.10 0.74
CA VAL A 87 7.77 10.30 1.32
C VAL A 87 7.17 9.44 0.22
N VAL A 88 7.23 8.13 0.39
CA VAL A 88 6.81 7.16 -0.63
C VAL A 88 5.84 6.14 -0.05
N PRO A 89 4.97 5.54 -0.88
CA PRO A 89 4.19 4.38 -0.50
C PRO A 89 5.09 3.20 -0.08
N ASP A 90 4.60 2.36 0.84
CA ASP A 90 5.25 1.11 1.22
C ASP A 90 5.25 0.11 0.05
N GLY A 91 4.24 0.16 -0.82
CA GLY A 91 4.19 -0.61 -2.05
C GLY A 91 3.40 0.06 -3.17
N VAL A 92 3.86 -0.09 -4.42
CA VAL A 92 3.14 0.36 -5.62
C VAL A 92 3.05 -0.81 -6.58
N PHE A 93 1.85 -1.33 -6.79
CA PHE A 93 1.57 -2.38 -7.76
C PHE A 93 0.83 -1.81 -8.97
N ILE A 94 1.32 -2.13 -10.16
CA ILE A 94 0.69 -1.79 -11.42
C ILE A 94 0.50 -3.07 -12.21
N LEU A 95 -0.76 -3.39 -12.48
CA LEU A 95 -1.16 -4.47 -13.37
C LEU A 95 -0.97 -4.02 -14.83
N GLY A 96 -0.39 -4.89 -15.65
CA GLY A 96 -0.16 -4.64 -17.07
C GLY A 96 0.76 -5.68 -17.68
N ASP A 97 1.24 -5.42 -18.89
CA ASP A 97 2.26 -6.23 -19.55
C ASP A 97 3.45 -5.34 -19.98
N PRO A 98 4.55 -5.30 -19.20
CA PRO A 98 4.78 -6.05 -17.96
C PRO A 98 4.10 -5.41 -16.75
N ALA A 99 3.63 -6.24 -15.83
CA ALA A 99 3.21 -5.83 -14.50
C ALA A 99 4.44 -5.57 -13.62
N ILE A 100 4.31 -4.63 -12.68
CA ILE A 100 5.44 -4.20 -11.85
C ILE A 100 4.97 -3.98 -10.42
N TYR A 101 5.78 -4.45 -9.47
CA TYR A 101 5.63 -4.13 -8.07
C TYR A 101 6.87 -3.40 -7.55
N ALA A 102 6.70 -2.17 -7.07
CA ALA A 102 7.75 -1.41 -6.40
C ALA A 102 7.55 -1.50 -4.88
N LEU A 103 8.48 -2.17 -4.20
CA LEU A 103 8.54 -2.31 -2.75
C LEU A 103 9.51 -1.29 -2.18
N TYR A 104 9.06 -0.42 -1.28
CA TYR A 104 9.95 0.50 -0.57
C TYR A 104 10.34 -0.02 0.79
N ASP A 105 11.64 -0.12 1.04
CA ASP A 105 12.20 -0.44 2.33
C ASP A 105 12.56 0.85 3.10
N MET A 106 11.89 1.07 4.21
CA MET A 106 12.09 2.23 5.08
C MET A 106 13.45 2.25 5.80
N PHE A 107 14.06 1.09 6.05
CA PHE A 107 15.35 0.97 6.73
C PHE A 107 16.50 1.29 5.78
N THR A 108 16.49 0.69 4.58
CA THR A 108 17.53 0.92 3.57
C THR A 108 17.26 2.15 2.71
N ARG A 109 16.04 2.71 2.76
CA ARG A 109 15.53 3.83 1.93
C ARG A 109 15.62 3.54 0.42
N LYS A 110 15.61 2.26 0.05
CA LYS A 110 15.69 1.79 -1.34
C LYS A 110 14.34 1.26 -1.80
N THR A 111 14.11 1.35 -3.10
CA THR A 111 12.95 0.74 -3.77
C THR A 111 13.43 -0.42 -4.61
N THR A 112 12.84 -1.60 -4.39
CA THR A 112 13.06 -2.79 -5.22
C THR A 112 11.91 -2.92 -6.19
N PHE A 113 12.22 -3.03 -7.49
CA PHE A 113 11.23 -3.23 -8.55
C PHE A 113 11.21 -4.70 -8.93
N MET A 114 10.07 -5.36 -8.74
CA MET A 114 9.82 -6.76 -9.02
C MET A 114 8.93 -6.87 -10.26
N THR A 115 9.36 -7.63 -11.25
CA THR A 115 8.63 -7.87 -12.51
C THR A 115 8.23 -9.32 -12.70
N LYS A 116 8.86 -10.24 -11.96
CA LYS A 116 8.43 -11.64 -11.86
C LYS A 116 7.40 -11.76 -10.74
N ASP A 117 6.24 -12.33 -11.06
CA ASP A 117 5.12 -12.54 -10.13
C ASP A 117 4.78 -11.31 -9.24
N PRO A 118 4.69 -10.09 -9.80
CA PRO A 118 4.59 -8.85 -9.02
C PRO A 118 3.33 -8.79 -8.16
N PHE A 119 2.24 -9.39 -8.63
CA PHE A 119 0.98 -9.48 -7.89
C PHE A 119 1.13 -10.33 -6.63
N ILE A 120 1.84 -11.47 -6.73
CA ILE A 120 2.09 -12.35 -5.57
C ILE A 120 2.91 -11.59 -4.52
N HIS A 121 3.96 -10.89 -4.94
CA HIS A 121 4.79 -10.11 -4.03
C HIS A 121 4.03 -8.94 -3.36
N PHE A 122 3.17 -8.24 -4.09
CA PHE A 122 2.30 -7.21 -3.54
C PHE A 122 1.37 -7.77 -2.46
N PHE A 123 0.67 -8.89 -2.76
CA PHE A 123 -0.24 -9.53 -1.81
C PHE A 123 0.49 -10.10 -0.59
N GLN A 124 1.65 -10.73 -0.77
CA GLN A 124 2.48 -11.22 0.33
C GLN A 124 2.91 -10.09 1.27
N HIS A 125 3.27 -8.93 0.72
CA HIS A 125 3.62 -7.77 1.53
C HIS A 125 2.42 -7.27 2.35
N LEU A 126 1.26 -7.10 1.71
CA LEU A 126 0.02 -6.71 2.41
C LEU A 126 -0.37 -7.71 3.51
N PHE A 127 -0.30 -9.00 3.21
CA PHE A 127 -0.62 -10.06 4.16
C PHE A 127 0.34 -10.06 5.36
N THR A 128 1.65 -9.88 5.11
CA THR A 128 2.65 -9.82 6.18
C THR A 128 2.38 -8.66 7.14
N ILE A 129 2.02 -7.49 6.62
CA ILE A 129 1.64 -6.33 7.44
C ILE A 129 0.40 -6.64 8.28
N PHE A 130 -0.62 -7.23 7.67
CA PHE A 130 -1.85 -7.58 8.38
C PHE A 130 -1.58 -8.58 9.51
N MET A 131 -0.80 -9.63 9.25
CA MET A 131 -0.45 -10.63 10.27
C MET A 131 0.42 -10.06 11.40
N ALA A 132 1.32 -9.13 11.09
CA ALA A 132 2.13 -8.45 12.10
C ALA A 132 1.30 -7.62 13.08
N GLU A 133 0.18 -7.03 12.62
CA GLU A 133 -0.77 -6.30 13.47
C GLU A 133 -1.67 -7.24 14.28
N VAL A 134 -2.06 -8.40 13.73
CA VAL A 134 -2.92 -9.39 14.42
C VAL A 134 -2.15 -10.18 15.49
N SER A 135 -0.89 -10.55 15.22
CA SER A 135 -0.06 -11.30 16.15
C SER A 135 1.43 -10.97 15.94
N PRO A 136 1.99 -9.99 16.68
CA PRO A 136 3.37 -9.55 16.52
C PRO A 136 4.42 -10.65 16.71
N SER A 137 4.09 -11.71 17.45
CA SER A 137 4.95 -12.88 17.69
C SER A 137 4.91 -13.95 16.59
N MET A 138 4.03 -13.84 15.59
CA MET A 138 3.90 -14.83 14.50
C MET A 138 4.85 -14.60 13.32
N LEU A 139 5.81 -13.69 13.42
CA LEU A 139 6.83 -13.44 12.37
C LEU A 139 7.93 -14.52 12.29
N LEU A 140 7.62 -15.77 12.64
CA LEU A 140 8.46 -16.93 12.31
C LEU A 140 7.95 -17.59 11.02
N PRO A 141 8.86 -18.08 10.15
CA PRO A 141 8.55 -18.45 8.78
C PRO A 141 7.94 -19.85 8.75
N ASP A 142 6.65 -19.94 9.06
CA ASP A 142 5.84 -21.08 8.66
C ASP A 142 4.41 -20.57 8.67
N ILE A 143 3.83 -20.38 7.50
CA ILE A 143 2.41 -20.63 7.19
C ILE A 143 2.22 -20.25 5.71
N SER A 144 2.03 -21.29 4.90
CA SER A 144 1.28 -21.20 3.64
C SER A 144 -0.16 -20.81 3.97
N ALA A 145 -0.45 -19.52 4.15
CA ALA A 145 -1.82 -19.05 4.25
C ALA A 145 -2.39 -18.94 2.83
N SER A 146 -3.01 -20.01 2.33
CA SER A 146 -3.89 -19.89 1.18
C SER A 146 -5.16 -19.16 1.63
N ILE A 147 -5.19 -17.84 1.47
CA ILE A 147 -6.40 -17.06 1.65
C ILE A 147 -7.08 -16.97 0.28
N ARG A 148 -8.25 -17.59 0.16
CA ARG A 148 -9.14 -17.37 -0.99
C ARG A 148 -9.84 -16.04 -0.78
N TYR A 149 -9.45 -15.03 -1.56
CA TYR A 149 -10.21 -13.80 -1.67
C TYR A 149 -11.28 -13.97 -2.75
N ASP A 150 -12.52 -13.63 -2.43
CA ASP A 150 -13.60 -13.51 -3.40
C ASP A 150 -13.67 -12.04 -3.87
N PHE A 151 -13.09 -11.79 -5.05
CA PHE A 151 -13.10 -10.47 -5.70
C PHE A 151 -14.24 -10.31 -6.70
N SER A 152 -15.21 -11.23 -6.75
CA SER A 152 -16.30 -11.19 -7.73
C SER A 152 -17.07 -9.87 -7.74
N ASN A 153 -17.20 -9.19 -6.59
CA ASN A 153 -17.83 -7.86 -6.49
C ASN A 153 -16.95 -6.69 -6.94
N TYR A 154 -15.63 -6.86 -7.06
CA TYR A 154 -14.72 -5.80 -7.52
C TYR A 154 -14.53 -5.81 -9.04
N PHE A 155 -14.71 -6.97 -9.68
CA PHE A 155 -14.61 -7.11 -11.14
C PHE A 155 -15.94 -6.95 -11.86
N SER A 156 -17.08 -7.04 -11.17
CA SER A 156 -18.41 -6.87 -11.78
C SER A 156 -18.66 -5.48 -12.37
N ASP A 157 -17.99 -4.45 -11.85
CA ASP A 157 -18.04 -3.08 -12.40
C ASP A 157 -16.98 -2.83 -13.47
N LEU A 158 -15.91 -3.65 -13.52
CA LEU A 158 -14.88 -3.58 -14.56
C LEU A 158 -15.43 -4.07 -15.92
N ASP A 159 -16.24 -5.14 -15.90
CA ASP A 159 -16.91 -5.65 -17.09
C ASP A 159 -17.91 -4.64 -17.67
N LYS A 160 -18.62 -3.89 -16.81
CA LYS A 160 -19.52 -2.81 -17.27
C LYS A 160 -18.77 -1.67 -17.93
N GLN A 161 -17.61 -1.28 -17.40
CA GLN A 161 -16.80 -0.21 -17.97
C GLN A 161 -16.11 -0.63 -19.28
N LEU A 162 -15.80 -1.90 -19.49
CA LEU A 162 -15.21 -2.39 -20.74
C LEU A 162 -16.24 -2.53 -21.87
N ILE A 163 -17.51 -2.81 -21.56
CA ILE A 163 -18.59 -2.93 -22.55
C ILE A 163 -18.98 -1.55 -23.14
N GLU A 164 -18.80 -0.45 -22.40
CA GLU A 164 -19.08 0.91 -22.90
C GLU A 164 -18.05 1.44 -23.91
N PHE A 165 -16.94 0.73 -24.15
CA PHE A 165 -15.90 1.12 -25.12
C PHE A 165 -15.88 0.28 -26.42
N THR A 166 -16.85 -0.61 -26.62
CA THR A 166 -17.10 -1.34 -27.89
C THR A 166 -18.39 -0.89 -28.54
#